data_AF-A0A3D5F6D4-F1
#
_entry.id   AF-A0A3D5F6D4-F1
#
_cell.length_a   1.000
_cell.length_b   1.000
_cell.length_c   1.000
_cell.angle_alpha   90.00
_cell.angle_beta   90.00
_cell.angle_gamma   90.00
#
_symmetry.space_group_name_H-M   'P 1'
#
loop_
_entity.id
_entity.type
_entity.pdbx_description
1 polymer ?
#
loop_
_entity_poly.entity_id
_entity_poly.type
_entity_poly.pdbx_seq_one_letter_code
_entity_poly.pdbx_strand_id
1 'polypeptide(L)'
;YAIYAQANFSNEFGDMLLDGQAGFRVVRLESELNGNSITDGVVEPITVDTSATAVLPAVNLRLQVTDEVFLRAAYGKTIKRPNFADLNPSASYFLPTETGSIGYGNGGNPELSAVESQNYDLAAEWYFGEASSLTGTLFYRDIDGYVKYVANEEIVDGRDFSITRPVNSGAGSLEGVELAYTQFFENLPAMLDGLGVQLNATFMDHEAENAEGVMEPLPNVSDESYNAILMYEREGLNIRLAYNWRSEWYGSFNEVGDQPGSSVIHDPISSLDFSINYDVNENLTVSFDGTNLTDDVANDYFGGDSSQDARLYPRDTYIRDRTFALGIRYRM
;
A
#
# COMPACT_ATOMS: atom_id res chain seq x y z
N TYR A 1 27.06 2.23 -2.75
CA TYR A 1 27.11 3.57 -3.38
C TYR A 1 25.95 3.74 -4.37
N ALA A 2 25.66 4.97 -4.84
CA ALA A 2 24.62 5.23 -5.84
C ALA A 2 25.07 6.26 -6.88
N ILE A 3 24.71 6.05 -8.14
CA ILE A 3 24.92 6.97 -9.26
C ILE A 3 23.58 7.14 -9.98
N TYR A 4 23.25 8.35 -10.40
CA TYR A 4 22.03 8.63 -11.15
C TYR A 4 22.28 9.68 -12.23
N ALA A 5 21.48 9.63 -13.28
CA ALA A 5 21.43 10.63 -14.33
C ALA A 5 19.98 10.79 -14.81
N GLN A 6 19.60 12.03 -15.12
CA GLN A 6 18.28 12.36 -15.64
C GLN A 6 18.42 13.47 -16.68
N ALA A 7 17.62 13.39 -17.74
CA ALA A 7 17.46 14.42 -18.74
C ALA A 7 15.98 14.81 -18.83
N ASN A 8 15.73 16.10 -19.00
CA ASN A 8 14.42 16.63 -19.33
C ASN A 8 14.39 16.90 -20.83
N PHE A 9 13.24 16.73 -21.46
CA PHE A 9 13.03 17.07 -22.86
C PHE A 9 11.66 17.71 -23.06
N SER A 10 11.53 18.44 -24.16
CA SER A 10 10.30 19.08 -24.59
C SER A 10 10.35 19.19 -26.11
N ASN A 11 9.25 18.88 -26.78
CA ASN A 11 9.10 18.94 -28.21
C ASN A 11 7.65 19.28 -28.59
N GLU A 12 7.50 20.16 -29.58
CA GLU A 12 6.20 20.58 -30.10
C GLU A 12 5.82 19.73 -31.32
N PHE A 13 4.54 19.34 -31.42
CA PHE A 13 3.96 18.61 -32.54
C PHE A 13 2.65 19.28 -32.99
N GLY A 14 2.76 20.26 -33.89
CA GLY A 14 1.63 21.12 -34.20
C GLY A 14 1.29 22.00 -32.99
N ASP A 15 0.03 21.97 -32.55
CA ASP A 15 -0.43 22.72 -31.37
C ASP A 15 -0.27 21.92 -30.05
N MET A 16 0.26 20.69 -30.12
CA MET A 16 0.47 19.84 -28.95
C MET A 16 1.90 19.96 -28.43
N LEU A 17 2.07 19.92 -27.11
CA LEU A 17 3.38 19.92 -26.44
C LEU A 17 3.63 18.56 -25.80
N LEU A 18 4.68 17.86 -26.23
CA LEU A 18 5.20 16.68 -25.55
C LEU A 18 6.41 17.08 -24.69
N ASP A 19 6.31 16.90 -23.38
CA ASP A 19 7.43 17.09 -22.47
C ASP A 19 7.59 15.88 -21.53
N GLY A 20 8.74 15.78 -20.89
CA GLY A 20 9.00 14.67 -20.01
C GLY A 20 10.40 14.61 -19.44
N GLN A 21 10.64 13.52 -18.72
CA GLN A 21 11.90 13.24 -18.04
C GLN A 21 12.25 11.77 -18.25
N ALA A 22 13.51 11.49 -18.57
CA ALA A 22 14.03 10.14 -18.67
C ALA A 22 15.35 10.04 -17.91
N GLY A 23 15.55 8.95 -17.19
CA GLY A 23 16.73 8.80 -16.37
C GLY A 23 16.92 7.37 -15.88
N PHE A 24 17.99 7.19 -15.12
CA PHE A 24 18.28 5.94 -14.43
C PHE A 24 19.02 6.20 -13.12
N ARG A 25 18.92 5.23 -12.21
CA ARG A 25 19.72 5.18 -10.98
C ARG A 25 20.32 3.79 -10.82
N VAL A 26 21.62 3.72 -10.60
CA VAL A 26 22.34 2.49 -10.24
C VAL A 26 22.66 2.55 -8.74
N VAL A 27 22.28 1.52 -8.00
CA VAL A 27 22.54 1.43 -6.56
C VAL A 27 23.24 0.12 -6.26
N ARG A 28 24.38 0.19 -5.58
CA ARG A 28 25.06 -0.97 -4.99
C ARG A 28 24.97 -0.92 -3.47
N LEU A 29 24.51 -2.01 -2.88
CA LEU A 29 24.49 -2.26 -1.45
C LEU A 29 25.52 -3.36 -1.14
N GLU A 30 26.30 -3.16 -0.09
CA GLU A 30 27.22 -4.13 0.49
C GLU A 30 26.92 -4.15 1.98
N SER A 31 26.74 -5.33 2.54
CA SER A 31 26.33 -5.53 3.94
C SER A 31 27.15 -6.65 4.55
N GLU A 32 27.62 -6.45 5.77
CA GLU A 32 28.15 -7.50 6.64
C GLU A 32 27.15 -7.66 7.79
N LEU A 33 26.54 -8.83 7.90
CA LEU A 33 25.50 -9.14 8.87
C LEU A 33 26.07 -10.10 9.91
N ASN A 34 26.10 -9.66 11.17
CA ASN A 34 26.64 -10.43 12.29
C ASN A 34 25.51 -10.84 13.25
N GLY A 35 25.54 -12.08 13.72
CA GLY A 35 24.54 -12.65 14.63
C GLY A 35 25.07 -13.86 15.39
N ASN A 36 24.17 -14.53 16.11
CA ASN A 36 24.48 -15.75 16.85
C ASN A 36 23.37 -16.76 16.62
N SER A 37 23.69 -17.90 16.01
CA SER A 37 22.77 -19.03 15.91
C SER A 37 22.81 -19.84 17.20
N ILE A 38 21.65 -20.38 17.59
CA ILE A 38 21.49 -21.17 18.80
C ILE A 38 20.97 -22.54 18.42
N THR A 39 21.72 -23.59 18.70
CA THR A 39 21.31 -24.98 18.50
C THR A 39 21.29 -25.69 19.84
N ASP A 40 20.09 -26.00 20.34
CA ASP A 40 19.90 -26.67 21.64
C ASP A 40 20.66 -25.99 22.80
N GLY A 41 20.65 -24.65 22.82
CA GLY A 41 21.35 -23.83 23.82
C GLY A 41 22.85 -23.63 23.60
N VAL A 42 23.44 -24.25 22.57
CA VAL A 42 24.81 -23.95 22.12
C VAL A 42 24.77 -22.73 21.21
N VAL A 43 25.55 -21.70 21.55
CA VAL A 43 25.62 -20.44 20.80
C VAL A 43 26.82 -20.45 19.86
N GLU A 44 26.57 -20.23 18.57
CA GLU A 44 27.60 -20.14 17.54
C GLU A 44 27.50 -18.78 16.81
N PRO A 45 28.59 -17.99 16.74
CA PRO A 45 28.57 -16.74 15.99
C PRO A 45 28.44 -17.02 14.50
N ILE A 46 27.65 -16.20 13.81
CA ILE A 46 27.48 -16.25 12.35
C ILE A 46 27.69 -14.87 11.75
N THR A 47 28.45 -14.83 10.66
CA THR A 47 28.68 -13.63 9.86
C THR A 47 28.33 -13.96 8.41
N VAL A 48 27.51 -13.12 7.78
CA VAL A 48 27.12 -13.25 6.38
C VAL A 48 27.36 -11.93 5.66
N ASP A 49 28.21 -11.98 4.64
CA ASP A 49 28.45 -10.87 3.73
C ASP A 49 27.54 -10.97 2.51
N THR A 50 26.82 -9.89 2.19
CA THR A 50 25.99 -9.82 1.00
C THR A 50 26.29 -8.58 0.18
N SER A 51 26.09 -8.68 -1.13
CA SER A 51 26.15 -7.53 -2.02
C SER A 51 25.09 -7.64 -3.11
N ALA A 52 24.48 -6.50 -3.44
CA ALA A 52 23.44 -6.43 -4.47
C ALA A 52 23.61 -5.14 -5.28
N THR A 53 23.36 -5.22 -6.58
CA THR A 53 23.33 -4.05 -7.47
C THR A 53 22.01 -4.01 -8.22
N ALA A 54 21.33 -2.86 -8.17
CA ALA A 54 20.09 -2.62 -8.88
C ALA A 54 20.25 -1.46 -9.88
N VAL A 55 19.64 -1.60 -11.06
CA VAL A 55 19.53 -0.56 -12.08
C VAL A 55 18.06 -0.19 -12.22
N LEU A 56 17.75 1.09 -12.02
CA LEU A 56 16.41 1.63 -11.86
C LEU A 56 16.15 2.68 -12.94
N PRO A 57 15.76 2.30 -14.17
CA PRO A 57 15.31 3.26 -15.18
C PRO A 57 13.96 3.88 -14.80
N ALA A 58 13.74 5.11 -15.25
CA ALA A 58 12.45 5.78 -15.15
C ALA A 58 12.23 6.72 -16.35
N VAL A 59 11.00 6.75 -16.86
CA VAL A 59 10.55 7.63 -17.93
C VAL A 59 9.17 8.17 -17.57
N ASN A 60 8.99 9.49 -17.66
CA ASN A 60 7.72 10.17 -17.47
C ASN A 60 7.46 11.05 -18.68
N LEU A 61 6.28 10.90 -19.29
CA LEU A 61 5.84 11.61 -20.48
C LEU A 61 4.55 12.36 -20.17
N ARG A 62 4.43 13.59 -20.65
CA ARG A 62 3.20 14.38 -20.66
C ARG A 62 2.99 14.96 -22.05
N LEU A 63 1.82 14.67 -22.63
CA LEU A 63 1.34 15.29 -23.86
C LEU A 63 0.21 16.25 -23.51
N GLN A 64 0.43 17.54 -23.69
CA GLN A 64 -0.62 18.55 -23.70
C GLN A 64 -1.32 18.50 -25.05
N VAL A 65 -2.56 17.99 -25.07
CA VAL A 65 -3.38 17.86 -26.29
C VAL A 65 -4.09 19.18 -26.61
N THR A 66 -4.59 19.84 -25.56
CA THR A 66 -5.13 21.21 -25.57
C THR A 66 -4.68 21.92 -24.29
N ASP A 67 -5.05 23.19 -24.08
CA ASP A 67 -4.80 23.88 -22.81
C ASP A 67 -5.50 23.25 -21.60
N GLU A 68 -6.47 22.37 -21.84
CA GLU A 68 -7.35 21.77 -20.84
C GLU A 68 -7.21 20.24 -20.77
N VAL A 69 -6.65 19.59 -21.80
CA VAL A 69 -6.58 18.12 -21.91
C VAL A 69 -5.14 17.65 -21.97
N PHE A 70 -4.79 16.75 -21.05
CA PHE A 70 -3.46 16.18 -20.95
C PHE A 70 -3.52 14.65 -20.96
N LEU A 71 -2.55 14.04 -21.63
CA LEU A 71 -2.27 12.61 -21.52
C LEU A 71 -0.92 12.43 -20.83
N ARG A 72 -0.81 11.46 -19.93
CA ARG A 72 0.45 11.11 -19.26
C ARG A 72 0.74 9.64 -19.39
N ALA A 73 2.01 9.31 -19.55
CA ALA A 73 2.49 7.94 -19.46
C ALA A 73 3.74 7.89 -18.59
N ALA A 74 3.84 6.92 -17.71
CA ALA A 74 5.03 6.70 -16.92
C ALA A 74 5.45 5.23 -16.93
N TYR A 75 6.75 5.03 -16.90
CA TYR A 75 7.39 3.74 -16.68
C TYR A 75 8.51 3.89 -15.65
N GLY A 76 8.66 2.93 -14.75
CA GLY A 76 9.82 2.89 -13.87
C GLY A 76 10.06 1.55 -13.21
N LYS A 77 11.33 1.23 -12.95
CA LYS A 77 11.70 0.11 -12.08
C LYS A 77 12.01 0.62 -10.68
N THR A 78 11.40 0.01 -9.67
CA THR A 78 11.60 0.31 -8.26
C THR A 78 12.03 -0.93 -7.49
N ILE A 79 12.61 -0.72 -6.30
CA ILE A 79 12.95 -1.79 -5.38
C ILE A 79 12.52 -1.43 -3.96
N LYS A 80 12.08 -2.42 -3.20
CA LYS A 80 11.89 -2.35 -1.74
C LYS A 80 12.85 -3.32 -1.08
N ARG A 81 13.78 -2.78 -0.30
CA ARG A 81 14.73 -3.62 0.45
C ARG A 81 14.00 -4.41 1.53
N PRO A 82 14.49 -5.62 1.88
CA PRO A 82 13.96 -6.38 3.01
C PRO A 82 14.00 -5.57 4.31
N ASN A 83 13.11 -5.89 5.25
CA ASN A 83 13.20 -5.28 6.56
C ASN A 83 14.49 -5.75 7.25
N PHE A 84 15.12 -4.87 8.02
CA PHE A 84 16.39 -5.17 8.66
C PHE A 84 16.30 -6.38 9.62
N ALA A 85 15.17 -6.55 10.30
CA ALA A 85 14.93 -7.70 11.18
C ALA A 85 14.86 -9.02 10.40
N ASP A 86 14.30 -9.00 9.18
CA ASP A 86 14.20 -10.17 8.30
C ASP A 86 15.59 -10.63 7.84
N LEU A 87 16.57 -9.72 7.75
CA LEU A 87 17.95 -10.00 7.37
C LEU A 87 18.81 -10.58 8.51
N ASN A 88 18.25 -10.84 9.69
CA ASN A 88 19.00 -11.38 10.81
C ASN A 88 19.65 -12.72 10.41
N PRO A 89 20.99 -12.87 10.44
CA PRO A 89 21.64 -14.12 10.07
C PRO A 89 21.46 -15.23 11.12
N SER A 90 20.92 -14.88 12.29
CA SER A 90 20.72 -15.81 13.40
C SER A 90 19.50 -16.72 13.16
N ALA A 91 19.62 -17.97 13.62
CA ALA A 91 18.50 -18.90 13.75
C ALA A 91 18.53 -19.60 15.12
N SER A 92 17.37 -19.97 15.63
CA SER A 92 17.22 -20.76 16.86
C SER A 92 16.59 -22.11 16.55
N TYR A 93 17.29 -23.18 16.89
CA TYR A 93 16.91 -24.57 16.64
C TYR A 93 16.60 -25.27 17.97
N PHE A 94 15.38 -25.77 18.10
CA PHE A 94 14.89 -26.52 19.25
C PHE A 94 14.68 -27.98 18.86
N LEU A 95 15.18 -28.90 19.70
CA LEU A 95 15.00 -30.33 19.48
C LEU A 95 13.51 -30.73 19.55
N PRO A 96 13.12 -31.84 18.89
CA PRO A 96 11.77 -32.34 19.00
C PRO A 96 11.34 -32.52 20.46
N THR A 97 10.07 -32.22 20.75
CA THR A 97 9.45 -32.60 22.04
C THR A 97 9.22 -34.11 22.08
N GLU A 98 8.91 -34.69 23.25
CA GLU A 98 8.77 -36.16 23.40
C GLU A 98 7.74 -36.81 22.44
N THR A 99 6.84 -36.03 21.86
CA THR A 99 5.81 -36.45 20.91
C THR A 99 6.13 -36.13 19.44
N GLY A 100 7.20 -35.41 19.15
CA GLY A 100 7.57 -34.95 17.80
C GLY A 100 8.72 -35.75 17.17
N SER A 101 8.71 -35.87 15.85
CA SER A 101 9.78 -36.54 15.08
C SER A 101 10.81 -35.57 14.49
N ILE A 102 10.49 -34.28 14.41
CA ILE A 102 11.33 -33.22 13.84
C ILE A 102 11.53 -32.09 14.85
N GLY A 103 12.68 -31.43 14.80
CA GLY A 103 12.93 -30.20 15.56
C GLY A 103 12.16 -29.01 14.97
N TYR A 104 12.14 -27.89 15.68
CA TYR A 104 11.47 -26.67 15.21
C TYR A 104 12.30 -25.43 15.53
N GLY A 105 12.00 -24.30 14.90
CA GLY A 105 12.77 -23.09 15.12
C GLY A 105 12.29 -21.88 14.33
N ASN A 106 12.98 -20.77 14.54
CA ASN A 106 12.76 -19.54 13.81
C ASN A 106 14.11 -18.90 13.45
N GLY A 107 14.18 -18.21 12.33
CA GLY A 107 15.38 -17.50 11.91
C GLY A 107 15.06 -16.34 10.99
N GLY A 108 16.03 -15.45 10.82
CA GLY A 108 16.02 -14.53 9.69
C GLY A 108 16.60 -15.20 8.44
N ASN A 109 16.68 -14.40 7.37
CA ASN A 109 17.25 -14.78 6.11
C ASN A 109 18.14 -13.64 5.59
N PRO A 110 19.46 -13.73 5.80
CA PRO A 110 20.40 -12.70 5.35
C PRO A 110 20.53 -12.65 3.82
N GLU A 111 20.05 -13.67 3.09
CA GLU A 111 20.11 -13.78 1.63
C GLU A 111 18.90 -13.16 0.92
N LEU A 112 17.97 -12.53 1.65
CA LEU A 112 16.82 -11.87 1.03
C LEU A 112 17.26 -10.82 0.03
N SER A 113 16.70 -10.95 -1.17
CA SER A 113 16.78 -9.96 -2.23
C SER A 113 15.71 -8.88 -2.03
N ALA A 114 15.96 -7.69 -2.59
CA ALA A 114 14.95 -6.65 -2.62
C ALA A 114 13.76 -7.09 -3.49
N VAL A 115 12.55 -6.76 -3.05
CA VAL A 115 11.36 -6.87 -3.91
C VAL A 115 11.54 -5.88 -5.04
N GLU A 116 11.45 -6.34 -6.28
CA GLU A 116 11.52 -5.49 -7.47
C GLU A 116 10.11 -5.23 -8.01
N SER A 117 9.90 -4.06 -8.62
CA SER A 117 8.65 -3.78 -9.32
C SER A 117 8.87 -2.97 -10.58
N GLN A 118 8.30 -3.43 -11.69
CA GLN A 118 8.15 -2.67 -12.91
C GLN A 118 6.77 -2.01 -12.93
N ASN A 119 6.78 -0.70 -13.13
CA ASN A 119 5.63 0.17 -12.89
C ASN A 119 5.24 0.82 -14.20
N TYR A 120 3.97 0.74 -14.57
CA TYR A 120 3.41 1.32 -15.79
C TYR A 120 2.16 2.10 -15.43
N ASP A 121 2.06 3.33 -15.93
CA ASP A 121 0.92 4.21 -15.71
C ASP A 121 0.54 4.90 -17.02
N LEU A 122 -0.77 4.99 -17.30
CA LEU A 122 -1.33 5.75 -18.41
C LEU A 122 -2.53 6.55 -17.90
N ALA A 123 -2.47 7.87 -18.00
CA ALA A 123 -3.53 8.74 -17.50
C ALA A 123 -4.03 9.73 -18.56
N ALA A 124 -5.31 10.09 -18.44
CA ALA A 124 -5.93 11.17 -19.17
C ALA A 124 -6.57 12.14 -18.16
N GLU A 125 -6.31 13.43 -18.34
CA GLU A 125 -6.77 14.52 -17.48
C GLU A 125 -7.50 15.56 -18.31
N TRP A 126 -8.64 16.03 -17.82
CA TRP A 126 -9.42 17.12 -18.40
C TRP A 126 -9.74 18.16 -17.33
N TYR A 127 -9.23 19.38 -17.53
CA TYR A 127 -9.42 20.55 -16.67
C TYR A 127 -10.45 21.48 -17.31
N PHE A 128 -11.72 21.31 -16.96
CA PHE A 128 -12.86 21.98 -17.63
C PHE A 128 -13.35 23.25 -16.91
N GLY A 129 -12.65 23.66 -15.85
CA GLY A 129 -12.93 24.88 -15.10
C GLY A 129 -11.80 25.19 -14.12
N GLU A 130 -11.81 26.38 -13.52
CA GLU A 130 -10.72 26.88 -12.66
C GLU A 130 -10.41 25.96 -11.47
N ALA A 131 -11.45 25.31 -10.93
CA ALA A 131 -11.35 24.34 -9.83
C ALA A 131 -12.06 23.02 -10.16
N SER A 132 -12.07 22.63 -11.45
CA SER A 132 -12.80 21.46 -11.92
C SER A 132 -11.96 20.57 -12.83
N SER A 133 -11.92 19.27 -12.51
CA SER A 133 -11.11 18.30 -13.25
C SER A 133 -11.73 16.90 -13.25
N LEU A 134 -11.47 16.15 -14.31
CA LEU A 134 -11.72 14.72 -14.41
C LEU A 134 -10.42 14.02 -14.83
N THR A 135 -10.03 13.00 -14.09
CA THR A 135 -8.83 12.19 -14.36
C THR A 135 -9.21 10.72 -14.36
N GLY A 136 -8.67 9.99 -15.33
CA GLY A 136 -8.69 8.53 -15.35
C GLY A 136 -7.29 7.99 -15.56
N THR A 137 -6.91 6.98 -14.78
CA THR A 137 -5.57 6.36 -14.81
C THR A 137 -5.71 4.85 -14.91
N LEU A 138 -4.98 4.24 -15.82
CA LEU A 138 -4.71 2.81 -15.86
C LEU A 138 -3.33 2.58 -15.26
N PHE A 139 -3.18 1.59 -14.38
CA PHE A 139 -1.89 1.22 -13.81
C PHE A 139 -1.67 -0.29 -13.88
N TYR A 140 -0.40 -0.67 -14.01
CA TYR A 140 0.06 -2.06 -13.95
C TYR A 140 1.39 -2.12 -13.21
N ARG A 141 1.49 -3.02 -12.25
CA ARG A 141 2.68 -3.30 -11.45
C ARG A 141 3.02 -4.77 -11.63
N ASP A 142 4.19 -5.04 -12.18
CA ASP A 142 4.78 -6.38 -12.23
C ASP A 142 5.81 -6.47 -11.10
N ILE A 143 5.56 -7.34 -10.13
CA ILE A 143 6.26 -7.44 -8.85
C ILE A 143 7.02 -8.76 -8.82
N ASP A 144 8.27 -8.72 -8.37
CA ASP A 144 9.12 -9.90 -8.22
C ASP A 144 9.72 -9.96 -6.82
N GLY A 145 9.72 -11.15 -6.20
CA GLY A 145 10.46 -11.37 -4.97
C GLY A 145 9.75 -10.95 -3.69
N TYR A 146 8.41 -10.95 -3.62
CA TYR A 146 7.66 -10.52 -2.44
C TYR A 146 8.07 -11.32 -1.18
N VAL A 147 8.25 -10.68 -0.02
CA VAL A 147 8.77 -11.38 1.17
C VAL A 147 7.62 -12.06 1.93
N LYS A 148 7.71 -13.37 2.12
CA LYS A 148 6.76 -14.21 2.88
C LYS A 148 7.49 -15.03 3.93
N TYR A 149 6.85 -15.31 5.06
CA TYR A 149 7.38 -16.21 6.09
C TYR A 149 6.90 -17.62 5.83
N VAL A 150 7.82 -18.58 5.78
CA VAL A 150 7.50 -20.00 5.55
C VAL A 150 8.32 -20.91 6.43
N ALA A 151 7.74 -22.07 6.74
CA ALA A 151 8.39 -23.13 7.49
C ALA A 151 9.02 -24.14 6.52
N ASN A 152 10.35 -24.12 6.41
CA ASN A 152 11.09 -25.05 5.56
C ASN A 152 11.77 -26.14 6.39
N GLU A 153 11.93 -27.33 5.81
CA GLU A 153 12.74 -28.38 6.42
C GLU A 153 14.24 -28.09 6.19
N GLU A 154 15.00 -28.08 7.28
CA GLU A 154 16.45 -27.89 7.29
C GLU A 154 17.13 -29.05 8.03
N ILE A 155 18.27 -29.50 7.51
CA ILE A 155 19.09 -30.50 8.17
C ILE A 155 20.24 -29.78 8.88
N VAL A 156 20.23 -29.81 10.21
CA VAL A 156 21.31 -29.28 11.05
C VAL A 156 21.89 -30.41 11.89
N ASP A 157 23.22 -30.59 11.81
CA ASP A 157 23.94 -31.69 12.47
C ASP A 157 23.35 -33.09 12.24
N GLY A 158 22.79 -33.31 11.04
CA GLY A 158 22.18 -34.59 10.65
C GLY A 158 20.79 -34.85 11.25
N ARG A 159 20.10 -33.81 11.74
CA ARG A 159 18.71 -33.87 12.22
C ARG A 159 17.82 -32.93 11.43
N ASP A 160 16.57 -33.33 11.23
CA ASP A 160 15.56 -32.54 10.53
C ASP A 160 14.92 -31.52 11.49
N PHE A 161 14.82 -30.27 11.03
CA PHE A 161 14.13 -29.18 11.71
C PHE A 161 13.16 -28.49 10.76
N SER A 162 11.99 -28.09 11.27
CA SER A 162 11.12 -27.14 10.57
C SER A 162 11.42 -25.72 11.06
N ILE A 163 11.96 -24.87 10.19
CA ILE A 163 12.37 -23.52 10.54
C ILE A 163 11.53 -22.50 9.81
N THR A 164 10.87 -21.65 10.59
CA THR A 164 10.14 -20.50 10.05
C THR A 164 11.11 -19.34 9.81
N ARG A 165 11.22 -18.89 8.56
CA ARG A 165 12.02 -17.73 8.18
C ARG A 165 11.43 -17.01 6.95
N PRO A 166 11.75 -15.72 6.75
CA PRO A 166 11.31 -15.00 5.57
C PRO A 166 12.05 -15.50 4.31
N VAL A 167 11.35 -15.58 3.19
CA VAL A 167 11.88 -15.93 1.87
C VAL A 167 11.34 -14.95 0.82
N ASN A 168 12.07 -14.75 -0.27
CA ASN A 168 11.51 -14.13 -1.47
C ASN A 168 10.58 -15.16 -2.14
N SER A 169 9.32 -14.80 -2.33
CA SER A 169 8.38 -15.53 -3.18
C SER A 169 8.57 -15.16 -4.65
N GLY A 170 7.77 -15.75 -5.54
CA GLY A 170 7.89 -15.53 -6.97
C GLY A 170 7.13 -14.31 -7.50
N ALA A 171 6.44 -14.51 -8.62
CA ALA A 171 5.78 -13.46 -9.37
C ALA A 171 4.60 -12.83 -8.61
N GLY A 172 4.31 -11.56 -8.89
CA GLY A 172 3.10 -10.90 -8.43
C GLY A 172 2.68 -9.78 -9.37
N SER A 173 1.41 -9.43 -9.33
CA SER A 173 0.82 -8.38 -10.15
C SER A 173 -0.15 -7.53 -9.33
N LEU A 174 -0.25 -6.26 -9.71
CA LEU A 174 -1.29 -5.37 -9.24
C LEU A 174 -1.67 -4.44 -10.38
N GLU A 175 -2.93 -4.47 -10.79
CA GLU A 175 -3.40 -3.74 -11.96
C GLU A 175 -4.81 -3.21 -11.76
N GLY A 176 -5.13 -2.10 -12.41
CA GLY A 176 -6.42 -1.48 -12.19
C GLY A 176 -6.61 -0.12 -12.82
N VAL A 177 -7.70 0.50 -12.39
CA VAL A 177 -8.16 1.80 -12.86
C VAL A 177 -8.45 2.70 -11.67
N GLU A 178 -8.00 3.95 -11.76
CA GLU A 178 -8.37 5.03 -10.83
C GLU A 178 -9.13 6.11 -11.58
N LEU A 179 -10.18 6.62 -10.96
CA LEU A 179 -10.97 7.74 -11.44
C LEU A 179 -10.99 8.82 -10.35
N ALA A 180 -10.73 10.06 -10.74
CA ALA A 180 -10.83 11.22 -9.87
C ALA A 180 -11.66 12.32 -10.54
N TYR A 181 -12.60 12.90 -9.80
CA TYR A 181 -13.47 13.98 -10.26
C TYR A 181 -13.53 15.07 -9.20
N THR A 182 -13.35 16.32 -9.58
CA THR A 182 -13.58 17.47 -8.71
C THR A 182 -14.34 18.53 -9.49
N GLN A 183 -15.34 19.15 -8.87
CA GLN A 183 -16.07 20.26 -9.44
C GLN A 183 -16.59 21.19 -8.36
N PHE A 184 -16.42 22.50 -8.55
CA PHE A 184 -17.26 23.51 -7.92
C PHE A 184 -18.35 23.95 -8.89
N PHE A 185 -19.60 23.93 -8.44
CA PHE A 185 -20.75 24.20 -9.30
C PHE A 185 -20.96 25.70 -9.44
N GLU A 186 -21.13 26.15 -10.67
CA GLU A 186 -21.43 27.54 -10.99
C GLU A 186 -22.93 27.77 -11.18
N ASN A 187 -23.37 29.03 -11.11
CA ASN A 187 -24.75 29.47 -11.38
C ASN A 187 -25.82 28.83 -10.46
N LEU A 188 -25.43 28.44 -9.25
CA LEU A 188 -26.36 27.97 -8.24
C LEU A 188 -27.06 29.14 -7.52
N PRO A 189 -28.25 28.92 -6.91
CA PRO A 189 -28.87 29.90 -6.03
C PRO A 189 -27.93 30.32 -4.91
N ALA A 190 -28.07 31.54 -4.39
CA ALA A 190 -27.13 32.11 -3.40
C ALA A 190 -26.80 31.20 -2.20
N MET A 191 -27.75 30.38 -1.71
CA MET A 191 -27.49 29.47 -0.59
C MET A 191 -26.61 28.25 -0.95
N LEU A 192 -26.45 27.95 -2.24
CA LEU A 192 -25.70 26.81 -2.77
C LEU A 192 -24.48 27.25 -3.60
N ASP A 193 -24.32 28.54 -3.83
CA ASP A 193 -23.16 29.13 -4.48
C ASP A 193 -21.93 28.95 -3.58
N GLY A 194 -20.95 28.20 -4.07
CA GLY A 194 -19.83 27.65 -3.29
C GLY A 194 -19.88 26.14 -3.07
N LEU A 195 -20.96 25.46 -3.48
CA LEU A 195 -21.05 24.00 -3.42
C LEU A 195 -20.08 23.35 -4.39
N GLY A 196 -19.39 22.30 -3.93
CA GLY A 196 -18.52 21.46 -4.74
C GLY A 196 -18.60 20.00 -4.34
N VAL A 197 -18.09 19.15 -5.23
CA VAL A 197 -17.98 17.72 -5.01
C VAL A 197 -16.57 17.25 -5.41
N GLN A 198 -16.05 16.29 -4.67
CA GLN A 198 -14.87 15.53 -5.04
C GLN A 198 -15.15 14.04 -4.90
N LEU A 199 -14.84 13.26 -5.93
CA LEU A 199 -15.04 11.82 -5.98
C LEU A 199 -13.73 11.16 -6.40
N ASN A 200 -13.34 10.10 -5.72
CA ASN A 200 -12.24 9.23 -6.13
C ASN A 200 -12.72 7.77 -6.05
N ALA A 201 -12.36 6.97 -7.03
CA ALA A 201 -12.68 5.54 -7.07
C ALA A 201 -11.51 4.76 -7.65
N THR A 202 -11.15 3.66 -7.00
CA THR A 202 -10.10 2.75 -7.46
C THR A 202 -10.65 1.34 -7.51
N PHE A 203 -10.41 0.67 -8.62
CA PHE A 203 -10.75 -0.73 -8.88
C PHE A 203 -9.49 -1.46 -9.32
N MET A 204 -9.15 -2.57 -8.67
CA MET A 204 -7.92 -3.29 -8.95
C MET A 204 -8.05 -4.78 -8.71
N ASP A 205 -7.26 -5.54 -9.46
CA ASP A 205 -6.98 -6.94 -9.24
C ASP A 205 -5.52 -7.09 -8.79
N HIS A 206 -5.27 -8.00 -7.85
CA HIS A 206 -3.94 -8.17 -7.30
C HIS A 206 -3.67 -9.58 -6.79
N GLU A 207 -2.46 -10.08 -7.04
CA GLU A 207 -2.04 -11.40 -6.61
C GLU A 207 -0.51 -11.49 -6.53
N ALA A 208 -0.02 -12.41 -5.71
CA ALA A 208 1.39 -12.79 -5.66
C ALA A 208 1.53 -14.26 -5.30
N GLU A 209 2.56 -14.90 -5.84
CA GLU A 209 2.95 -16.25 -5.47
C GLU A 209 3.32 -16.28 -3.98
N ASN A 210 2.86 -17.31 -3.28
CA ASN A 210 3.43 -17.72 -2.00
C ASN A 210 4.74 -18.51 -2.22
N ALA A 211 5.38 -19.02 -1.17
CA ALA A 211 6.65 -19.73 -1.34
C ALA A 211 6.50 -21.10 -2.02
N GLU A 212 5.28 -21.64 -2.05
CA GLU A 212 4.90 -22.87 -2.73
C GLU A 212 4.53 -22.65 -4.21
N GLY A 213 4.56 -21.40 -4.69
CA GLY A 213 4.23 -21.03 -6.07
C GLY A 213 2.73 -20.98 -6.37
N VAL A 214 1.88 -20.90 -5.33
CA VAL A 214 0.43 -20.71 -5.47
C VAL A 214 0.12 -19.22 -5.45
N MET A 215 -0.68 -18.76 -6.41
CA MET A 215 -1.15 -17.36 -6.45
C MET A 215 -2.16 -17.11 -5.33
N GLU A 216 -1.92 -16.07 -4.55
CA GLU A 216 -2.80 -15.58 -3.48
C GLU A 216 -2.97 -14.07 -3.61
N PRO A 217 -4.10 -13.48 -3.15
CA PRO A 217 -4.24 -12.02 -3.12
C PRO A 217 -3.13 -11.35 -2.30
N LEU A 218 -2.76 -10.12 -2.69
CA LEU A 218 -1.83 -9.31 -1.89
C LEU A 218 -2.47 -8.94 -0.53
N PRO A 219 -1.74 -9.09 0.60
CA PRO A 219 -2.29 -8.75 1.89
C PRO A 219 -2.42 -7.23 2.08
N ASN A 220 -3.48 -6.83 2.77
CA ASN A 220 -3.88 -5.45 3.09
C ASN A 220 -4.29 -4.59 1.89
N VAL A 221 -4.52 -5.21 0.74
CA VAL A 221 -5.02 -4.54 -0.46
C VAL A 221 -6.49 -4.92 -0.66
N SER A 222 -7.31 -3.93 -0.99
CA SER A 222 -8.73 -4.11 -1.31
C SER A 222 -8.91 -3.94 -2.82
N ASP A 223 -9.75 -4.79 -3.42
CA ASP A 223 -10.09 -4.73 -4.84
C ASP A 223 -10.79 -3.40 -5.21
N GLU A 224 -11.58 -2.84 -4.29
CA GLU A 224 -12.36 -1.63 -4.52
C GLU A 224 -12.23 -0.63 -3.37
N SER A 225 -12.11 0.66 -3.71
CA SER A 225 -12.20 1.74 -2.73
C SER A 225 -12.81 3.01 -3.32
N TYR A 226 -13.55 3.74 -2.48
CA TYR A 226 -14.27 4.96 -2.85
C TYR A 226 -14.05 6.06 -1.82
N ASN A 227 -13.92 7.28 -2.31
CA ASN A 227 -13.96 8.49 -1.50
C ASN A 227 -14.92 9.49 -2.17
N ALA A 228 -15.87 10.01 -1.41
CA ALA A 228 -16.83 11.01 -1.88
C ALA A 228 -16.93 12.15 -0.87
N ILE A 229 -16.65 13.38 -1.31
CA ILE A 229 -16.62 14.56 -0.47
C ILE A 229 -17.59 15.60 -1.03
N LEU A 230 -18.57 15.97 -0.21
CA LEU A 230 -19.37 17.16 -0.45
C LEU A 230 -18.67 18.35 0.22
N MET A 231 -18.50 19.43 -0.53
CA MET A 231 -17.80 20.63 -0.09
C MET A 231 -18.70 21.84 -0.24
N TYR A 232 -18.55 22.81 0.66
CA TYR A 232 -19.14 24.14 0.49
C TYR A 232 -18.13 25.19 0.94
N GLU A 233 -17.81 26.14 0.07
CA GLU A 233 -16.88 27.22 0.36
C GLU A 233 -17.46 28.57 -0.07
N ARG A 234 -17.77 29.43 0.90
CA ARG A 234 -18.28 30.78 0.64
C ARG A 234 -18.06 31.71 1.83
N GLU A 235 -17.59 32.92 1.56
CA GLU A 235 -17.53 34.04 2.54
C GLU A 235 -16.91 33.65 3.90
N GLY A 236 -15.80 32.89 3.88
CA GLY A 236 -15.09 32.44 5.08
C GLY A 236 -15.68 31.20 5.75
N LEU A 237 -16.79 30.65 5.24
CA LEU A 237 -17.33 29.35 5.64
C LEU A 237 -16.80 28.24 4.72
N ASN A 238 -16.16 27.23 5.30
CA ASN A 238 -15.73 26.01 4.61
C ASN A 238 -16.33 24.79 5.32
N ILE A 239 -17.13 24.00 4.61
CA ILE A 239 -17.76 22.77 5.10
C ILE A 239 -17.30 21.61 4.23
N ARG A 240 -17.00 20.47 4.86
CA ARG A 240 -16.70 19.20 4.20
C ARG A 240 -17.46 18.06 4.87
N LEU A 241 -18.08 17.22 4.06
CA LEU A 241 -18.64 15.94 4.47
C LEU A 241 -18.01 14.86 3.59
N ALA A 242 -17.13 14.04 4.17
CA ALA A 242 -16.34 13.05 3.47
C ALA A 242 -16.80 11.64 3.84
N TYR A 243 -17.17 10.85 2.83
CA TYR A 243 -17.45 9.43 2.94
C TYR A 243 -16.29 8.64 2.34
N ASN A 244 -15.74 7.70 3.10
CA ASN A 244 -14.70 6.77 2.64
C ASN A 244 -15.21 5.35 2.77
N TRP A 245 -14.92 4.51 1.79
CA TRP A 245 -15.26 3.09 1.81
C TRP A 245 -14.17 2.26 1.15
N ARG A 246 -13.93 1.05 1.64
CA ARG A 246 -13.12 0.02 0.98
C ARG A 246 -13.79 -1.34 1.09
N SER A 247 -13.60 -2.19 0.09
CA SER A 247 -14.06 -3.57 0.10
C SER A 247 -13.28 -4.42 1.11
N GLU A 248 -13.72 -5.66 1.26
CA GLU A 248 -13.03 -6.73 2.00
C GLU A 248 -11.55 -6.81 1.59
N TRP A 249 -10.69 -7.23 2.52
CA TRP A 249 -9.29 -7.51 2.21
C TRP A 249 -8.73 -8.65 3.05
N TYR A 250 -7.70 -9.29 2.52
CA TYR A 250 -6.93 -10.30 3.25
C TYR A 250 -5.87 -9.62 4.11
N GLY A 251 -5.91 -9.78 5.43
CA GLY A 251 -4.90 -9.22 6.35
C GLY A 251 -3.60 -10.03 6.35
N SER A 252 -3.74 -11.35 6.33
CA SER A 252 -2.63 -12.32 6.33
C SER A 252 -3.06 -13.66 5.74
N PHE A 253 -2.07 -14.43 5.31
CA PHE A 253 -2.19 -15.81 4.84
C PHE A 253 -1.26 -16.66 5.70
N ASN A 254 -1.75 -17.79 6.22
CA ASN A 254 -1.06 -18.72 7.12
C ASN A 254 -0.47 -18.06 8.39
N GLU A 255 -1.29 -17.90 9.43
CA GLU A 255 -0.80 -17.69 10.80
C GLU A 255 -0.24 -19.02 11.34
N VAL A 256 1.01 -19.02 11.81
CA VAL A 256 1.66 -20.21 12.38
C VAL A 256 0.81 -20.76 13.55
N GLY A 257 0.36 -22.02 13.47
CA GLY A 257 -0.39 -22.72 14.52
C GLY A 257 -1.69 -23.39 14.04
N ASP A 258 -2.35 -24.14 14.93
CA ASP A 258 -3.68 -24.74 14.67
C ASP A 258 -4.78 -23.66 14.69
N GLN A 259 -4.84 -22.84 13.64
CA GLN A 259 -5.92 -21.86 13.44
C GLN A 259 -7.09 -22.49 12.66
N PRO A 260 -8.33 -22.03 12.89
CA PRO A 260 -9.51 -22.60 12.24
C PRO A 260 -9.67 -22.19 10.75
N GLY A 261 -8.75 -21.40 10.20
CA GLY A 261 -8.71 -21.01 8.79
C GLY A 261 -7.29 -20.64 8.33
N SER A 262 -7.06 -20.65 7.02
CA SER A 262 -5.77 -20.39 6.37
C SER A 262 -5.47 -18.91 6.10
N SER A 263 -6.42 -18.01 6.36
CA SER A 263 -6.27 -16.57 6.14
C SER A 263 -7.07 -15.76 7.15
N VAL A 264 -6.69 -14.50 7.29
CA VAL A 264 -7.46 -13.50 8.03
C VAL A 264 -8.11 -12.57 7.02
N ILE A 265 -9.44 -12.45 7.07
CA ILE A 265 -10.22 -11.65 6.14
C ILE A 265 -10.96 -10.58 6.93
N HIS A 266 -10.79 -9.33 6.52
CA HIS A 266 -11.47 -8.17 7.13
C HIS A 266 -12.68 -7.78 6.29
N ASP A 267 -13.84 -7.59 6.93
CA ASP A 267 -15.04 -7.10 6.25
C ASP A 267 -14.85 -5.68 5.67
N PRO A 268 -15.66 -5.27 4.67
CA PRO A 268 -15.67 -3.89 4.19
C PRO A 268 -15.89 -2.90 5.33
N ILE A 269 -15.21 -1.75 5.25
CA ILE A 269 -15.33 -0.68 6.25
C ILE A 269 -15.65 0.66 5.61
N SER A 270 -16.31 1.54 6.35
CA SER A 270 -16.66 2.88 5.87
C SER A 270 -16.61 3.95 6.94
N SER A 271 -16.13 5.16 6.61
CA SER A 271 -16.18 6.33 7.51
C SER A 271 -17.02 7.43 6.90
N LEU A 272 -17.78 8.13 7.74
CA LEU A 272 -18.36 9.43 7.41
C LEU A 272 -17.77 10.48 8.34
N ASP A 273 -17.06 11.44 7.78
CA ASP A 273 -16.34 12.47 8.52
C ASP A 273 -16.89 13.85 8.12
N PHE A 274 -17.02 14.74 9.11
CA PHE A 274 -17.54 16.10 8.93
C PHE A 274 -16.53 17.11 9.46
N SER A 275 -16.32 18.20 8.72
CA SER A 275 -15.54 19.34 9.16
C SER A 275 -16.24 20.64 8.76
N ILE A 276 -16.27 21.60 9.67
CA ILE A 276 -16.72 22.97 9.41
C ILE A 276 -15.69 23.93 9.98
N ASN A 277 -15.29 24.90 9.16
CA ASN A 277 -14.41 26.00 9.51
C ASN A 277 -15.11 27.31 9.18
N TYR A 278 -15.05 28.27 10.10
CA TYR A 278 -15.59 29.60 9.89
C TYR A 278 -14.56 30.66 10.30
N ASP A 279 -14.16 31.47 9.33
CA ASP A 279 -13.32 32.64 9.53
C ASP A 279 -14.16 33.76 10.14
N VAL A 280 -14.07 33.93 11.46
CA VAL A 280 -14.75 34.99 12.20
C VAL A 280 -14.21 36.35 11.80
N ASN A 281 -12.90 36.43 11.53
CA ASN A 281 -12.20 37.58 10.94
C ASN A 281 -10.84 37.13 10.38
N GLU A 282 -10.07 38.05 9.80
CA GLU A 282 -8.75 37.80 9.19
C GLU A 282 -7.73 37.12 10.13
N ASN A 283 -7.91 37.24 11.45
CA ASN A 283 -7.01 36.68 12.44
C ASN A 283 -7.58 35.47 13.17
N LEU A 284 -8.89 35.17 13.08
CA LEU A 284 -9.56 34.18 13.92
C LEU A 284 -10.43 33.23 13.10
N THR A 285 -10.09 31.95 13.14
CA THR A 285 -10.92 30.85 12.61
C THR A 285 -11.40 29.96 13.76
N VAL A 286 -12.66 29.55 13.71
CA VAL A 286 -13.22 28.50 14.58
C VAL A 286 -13.51 27.27 13.73
N SER A 287 -13.19 26.09 14.25
CA SER A 287 -13.46 24.82 13.58
C SER A 287 -14.22 23.84 14.49
N PHE A 288 -14.98 22.97 13.85
CA PHE A 288 -15.54 21.77 14.47
C PHE A 288 -15.33 20.59 13.53
N ASP A 289 -14.88 19.48 14.10
CA ASP A 289 -14.61 18.24 13.38
C ASP A 289 -15.34 17.08 14.06
N GLY A 290 -15.93 16.20 13.27
CA GLY A 290 -16.55 14.95 13.71
C GLY A 290 -16.04 13.80 12.86
N THR A 291 -15.41 12.80 13.48
CA THR A 291 -14.88 11.63 12.78
C THR A 291 -15.75 10.41 13.00
N ASN A 292 -15.80 9.51 12.02
CA ASN A 292 -16.55 8.26 12.03
C ASN A 292 -18.00 8.41 12.54
N LEU A 293 -18.75 9.36 11.97
CA LEU A 293 -20.13 9.65 12.33
C LEU A 293 -21.07 8.46 12.17
N THR A 294 -20.72 7.50 11.30
CA THR A 294 -21.40 6.22 11.09
C THR A 294 -21.29 5.26 12.26
N ASP A 295 -20.32 5.45 13.17
CA ASP A 295 -20.04 4.53 14.28
C ASP A 295 -19.73 3.10 13.80
N ASP A 296 -19.03 3.00 12.67
CA ASP A 296 -18.76 1.74 12.00
C ASP A 296 -17.98 0.76 12.89
N VAL A 297 -18.44 -0.49 12.94
CA VAL A 297 -17.83 -1.59 13.69
C VAL A 297 -17.12 -2.49 12.70
N ALA A 298 -15.80 -2.57 12.82
CA ALA A 298 -14.99 -3.42 11.95
C ALA A 298 -14.92 -4.84 12.53
N ASN A 299 -14.97 -5.83 11.65
CA ASN A 299 -14.87 -7.24 11.99
C ASN A 299 -13.82 -7.92 11.10
N ASP A 300 -13.16 -8.93 11.65
CA ASP A 300 -12.35 -9.86 10.88
C ASP A 300 -12.56 -11.32 11.31
N TYR A 301 -12.22 -12.22 10.40
CA TYR A 301 -12.53 -13.64 10.49
C TYR A 301 -11.31 -14.45 10.08
N PHE A 302 -11.19 -15.65 10.66
CA PHE A 302 -10.41 -16.72 10.04
C PHE A 302 -11.23 -17.32 8.89
N GLY A 303 -10.65 -17.31 7.69
CA GLY A 303 -11.24 -17.83 6.46
C GLY A 303 -10.23 -18.62 5.61
N GLY A 304 -10.60 -19.00 4.38
CA GLY A 304 -9.64 -19.46 3.36
C GLY A 304 -9.75 -20.91 2.87
N ASP A 305 -10.72 -21.70 3.34
CA ASP A 305 -11.02 -23.03 2.75
C ASP A 305 -12.04 -22.95 1.58
N SER A 306 -12.89 -21.91 1.58
CA SER A 306 -13.77 -21.51 0.47
C SER A 306 -14.42 -20.13 0.74
N SER A 307 -15.09 -19.53 -0.25
CA SER A 307 -15.92 -18.32 -0.03
C SER A 307 -17.12 -18.57 0.91
N GLN A 308 -17.51 -19.83 1.12
CA GLN A 308 -18.54 -20.22 2.09
C GLN A 308 -18.00 -20.25 3.52
N ASP A 309 -16.67 -20.38 3.69
CA ASP A 309 -16.02 -20.52 5.01
C ASP A 309 -15.40 -19.22 5.52
N ALA A 310 -15.28 -18.20 4.67
CA ALA A 310 -14.60 -16.92 4.94
C ALA A 310 -15.09 -16.17 6.19
N ARG A 311 -16.32 -16.42 6.66
CA ARG A 311 -16.94 -15.76 7.82
C ARG A 311 -17.31 -16.72 8.96
N LEU A 312 -16.89 -17.99 8.91
CA LEU A 312 -17.32 -18.99 9.88
C LEU A 312 -16.71 -18.80 11.28
N TYR A 313 -15.52 -18.22 11.34
CA TYR A 313 -14.75 -18.10 12.57
C TYR A 313 -14.40 -16.65 12.87
N PRO A 314 -15.25 -15.91 13.61
CA PRO A 314 -14.94 -14.54 14.04
C PRO A 314 -13.63 -14.51 14.83
N ARG A 315 -12.73 -13.59 14.48
CA ARG A 315 -11.44 -13.42 15.15
C ARG A 315 -11.43 -12.15 16.00
N ASP A 316 -11.70 -10.99 15.41
CA ASP A 316 -11.72 -9.71 16.12
C ASP A 316 -12.92 -8.84 15.72
N THR A 317 -13.36 -8.01 16.67
CA THR A 317 -14.38 -6.98 16.48
C THR A 317 -13.93 -5.73 17.22
N TYR A 318 -13.74 -4.63 16.49
CA TYR A 318 -13.33 -3.37 17.08
C TYR A 318 -14.15 -2.19 16.55
N ILE A 319 -14.36 -1.22 17.42
CA ILE A 319 -15.02 0.03 17.09
C ILE A 319 -13.93 1.00 16.61
N ARG A 320 -14.20 1.69 15.50
CA ARG A 320 -13.40 2.87 15.15
C ARG A 320 -14.04 4.06 15.84
N ASP A 321 -13.32 4.70 16.76
CA ASP A 321 -13.96 5.68 17.64
C ASP A 321 -14.55 6.86 16.87
N ARG A 322 -15.77 7.23 17.26
CA ARG A 322 -16.39 8.49 16.88
C ARG A 322 -15.90 9.59 17.79
N THR A 323 -15.25 10.59 17.21
CA THR A 323 -14.65 11.68 17.98
C THR A 323 -15.19 13.02 17.52
N PHE A 324 -15.21 13.98 18.43
CA PHE A 324 -15.58 15.36 18.15
C PHE A 324 -14.50 16.29 18.66
N ALA A 325 -14.10 17.26 17.84
CA ALA A 325 -13.10 18.26 18.20
C ALA A 325 -13.62 19.66 17.93
N LEU A 326 -13.24 20.60 18.80
CA LEU A 326 -13.44 22.04 18.62
C LEU A 326 -12.06 22.70 18.54
N GLY A 327 -11.84 23.49 17.50
CA GLY A 327 -10.57 24.16 17.24
C GLY A 327 -10.74 25.67 17.19
N ILE A 328 -9.72 26.39 17.67
CA ILE A 328 -9.58 27.83 17.48
C ILE A 328 -8.17 28.08 16.94
N ARG A 329 -8.09 28.79 15.82
CA ARG A 329 -6.82 29.21 15.21
C ARG A 329 -6.76 30.72 15.18
N TYR A 330 -5.68 31.27 15.76
CA TYR A 330 -5.39 32.69 15.72
C TYR A 330 -4.07 32.94 14.96
N ARG A 331 -4.09 33.85 13.98
CA ARG A 331 -2.88 34.28 13.24
C ARG A 331 -2.55 35.73 13.58
N MET A 332 -1.33 35.93 14.07
CA MET A 332 -0.69 37.23 14.31
C MET A 332 0.01 37.73 13.05
#